data_AF-A0A447U0U7-F1
#
_entry.id   AF-A0A447U0U7-F1
#
_cell.length_a   1.000
_cell.length_b   1.000
_cell.length_c   1.000
_cell.angle_alpha   90.00
_cell.angle_beta   90.00
_cell.angle_gamma   90.00
#
_symmetry.space_group_name_H-M   'P 1'
#
loop_
_entity.id
_entity.type
_entity.pdbx_description
1 polymer ?
#
loop_
_entity_poly.entity_id
_entity_poly.type
_entity_poly.pdbx_seq_one_letter_code
_entity_poly.pdbx_strand_id
1 'polypeptide(L)' 'MRSKRFEALAKRPVNQDGFVKEWIEEGFIAMESPNDPKPSIKIVNGAVTELDGKTG' A
#
# COMPACT_ATOMS: atom_id res chain seq x y z
N MET A 1 7.48 -15.55 -34.09
CA MET A 1 7.50 -16.89 -33.44
C MET A 1 7.55 -16.67 -31.94
N ARG A 2 6.67 -17.29 -31.14
CA ARG A 2 6.74 -17.18 -29.67
C ARG A 2 7.90 -18.04 -29.15
N SER A 3 8.58 -17.57 -28.11
CA SER A 3 9.65 -18.33 -27.48
C SER A 3 9.06 -19.51 -26.70
N LYS A 4 9.52 -20.74 -26.98
CA LYS A 4 9.11 -21.95 -26.25
C LYS A 4 9.35 -21.83 -24.74
N ARG A 5 10.38 -21.08 -24.32
CA ARG A 5 10.65 -20.81 -22.89
C ARG A 5 9.52 -20.02 -22.25
N PHE A 6 9.03 -18.98 -22.92
CA PHE A 6 7.96 -18.13 -22.39
C PHE A 6 6.60 -18.83 -22.43
N GLU A 7 6.36 -19.73 -23.38
CA GLU A 7 5.16 -20.58 -23.38
C GLU A 7 5.11 -21.51 -22.16
N ALA A 8 6.25 -22.10 -21.77
CA ALA A 8 6.34 -22.90 -20.54
C ALA A 8 6.17 -22.04 -19.28
N LEU A 9 6.79 -20.85 -19.24
CA LEU A 9 6.69 -19.93 -18.10
C LEU A 9 5.25 -19.41 -17.91
N ALA A 10 4.54 -19.09 -18.99
CA ALA A 10 3.16 -18.60 -18.94
C ALA A 10 2.17 -19.62 -18.34
N LYS A 11 2.47 -20.93 -18.44
CA LYS A 11 1.63 -22.00 -17.90
C LYS A 11 1.89 -22.32 -16.42
N ARG A 12 2.86 -21.65 -15.78
CA ARG A 12 3.17 -21.91 -14.36
C ARG A 12 2.00 -21.47 -13.46
N PRO A 13 1.71 -22.20 -12.36
CA PRO A 13 0.60 -21.89 -11.46
C PRO A 13 0.58 -20.45 -10.95
N VAL A 14 1.75 -19.85 -10.69
CA VAL A 14 1.88 -18.45 -10.21
C VAL A 14 1.18 -17.43 -11.12
N ASN A 15 1.03 -17.68 -12.42
CA ASN A 15 0.33 -16.75 -13.30
C ASN A 15 -1.20 -16.80 -13.15
N GLN A 16 -1.72 -17.67 -12.29
CA GLN A 16 -3.14 -17.72 -11.89
C GLN A 16 -3.39 -16.90 -10.62
N ASP A 17 -2.33 -16.41 -9.96
CA ASP A 17 -2.45 -15.56 -8.79
C ASP A 17 -2.92 -14.14 -9.21
N GLY A 18 -3.71 -13.51 -8.35
CA GLY A 18 -4.21 -12.15 -8.57
C GLY A 18 -3.14 -11.10 -8.23
N PHE A 19 -2.32 -10.72 -9.20
CA PHE A 19 -1.42 -9.58 -9.07
C PHE A 19 -2.07 -8.31 -9.61
N VAL A 20 -2.15 -7.28 -8.77
CA VAL A 20 -2.62 -5.94 -9.16
C VAL A 20 -1.51 -4.92 -8.96
N LYS A 21 -1.63 -3.79 -9.65
CA LYS A 21 -0.80 -2.62 -9.36
C LYS A 21 -1.39 -1.89 -8.15
N GLU A 22 -0.56 -1.11 -7.48
CA GLU A 22 -0.99 -0.25 -6.38
C GLU A 22 -2.06 0.74 -6.84
N TRP A 23 -3.02 1.01 -5.97
CA TRP A 23 -4.07 2.01 -6.16
C TRP A 23 -4.23 2.85 -4.89
N ILE A 24 -3.51 3.97 -4.86
CA ILE A 24 -3.37 4.86 -3.68
C ILE A 24 -4.72 5.41 -3.20
N GLU A 25 -5.58 5.83 -4.13
CA GLU A 25 -6.86 6.46 -3.83
C GLU A 25 -7.83 5.52 -3.10
N GLU A 26 -7.81 4.23 -3.43
CA GLU A 26 -8.65 3.19 -2.82
C GLU A 26 -7.95 2.44 -1.68
N GLY A 27 -6.76 2.90 -1.27
CA GLY A 27 -5.97 2.25 -0.23
C GLY A 27 -5.41 0.87 -0.64
N PHE A 28 -5.39 0.54 -1.94
CA PHE A 28 -4.80 -0.71 -2.44
C PHE A 28 -3.28 -0.55 -2.57
N ILE A 29 -2.61 -0.35 -1.45
CA ILE A 29 -1.15 -0.33 -1.33
C ILE A 29 -0.79 -1.05 -0.04
N ALA A 30 0.34 -1.75 -0.02
CA ALA A 30 0.71 -2.52 1.16
C ALA A 30 1.06 -1.62 2.36
N MET A 31 1.96 -0.65 2.17
CA MET A 31 2.49 0.24 3.20
C MET A 31 3.09 1.50 2.54
N GLU A 32 3.50 2.48 3.34
CA GLU A 32 4.21 3.69 2.89
C GLU A 32 3.41 4.50 1.85
N SER A 33 2.10 4.60 2.08
CA SER A 33 1.23 5.39 1.22
C SER A 33 1.57 6.87 1.36
N PRO A 34 1.54 7.65 0.26
CA PRO A 34 1.64 9.11 0.37
C PRO A 34 0.47 9.72 1.15
N ASN A 35 -0.62 8.98 1.34
CA ASN A 35 -1.78 9.37 2.14
C ASN A 35 -1.65 8.99 3.63
N ASP A 36 -0.61 8.24 4.01
CA ASP A 36 -0.37 7.92 5.42
C ASP A 36 -0.05 9.22 6.20
N PRO A 37 -0.65 9.42 7.39
CA PRO A 37 -0.41 10.64 8.14
C PRO A 37 1.04 10.69 8.63
N LYS A 38 1.61 11.89 8.65
CA LYS A 38 2.96 12.09 9.20
C LYS A 38 2.91 11.95 10.72
N PRO A 39 3.88 11.25 11.33
CA PRO A 39 3.94 11.13 12.79
C PRO A 39 3.99 12.49 13.49
N SER A 40 3.04 12.77 14.37
CA SER A 40 3.03 13.95 15.25
C SER A 40 2.20 13.71 16.51
N ILE A 41 2.50 14.46 17.58
CA ILE A 41 1.70 14.45 18.80
C ILE A 41 1.75 15.82 19.47
N LYS A 42 0.62 16.27 20.01
CA LYS A 42 0.53 17.48 20.85
C LYS A 42 -0.26 17.18 22.11
N ILE A 43 0.29 17.57 23.27
CA ILE A 43 -0.32 17.37 24.59
C ILE A 43 -0.47 18.73 25.27
N VAL A 44 -1.67 19.02 25.79
CA VAL A 44 -1.99 20.23 26.56
C VAL A 44 -2.73 19.81 27.84
N ASN A 45 -2.25 20.29 29.00
CA ASN A 45 -2.84 19.98 30.31
C ASN A 45 -3.02 18.48 30.58
N GLY A 46 -2.09 17.66 30.09
CA GLY A 46 -2.13 16.19 30.25
C GLY A 46 -3.09 15.47 29.30
N ALA A 47 -3.74 16.18 28.38
CA ALA A 47 -4.61 15.62 27.35
C ALA A 47 -3.99 15.74 25.95
N VAL A 48 -4.20 14.73 25.10
CA VAL A 48 -3.79 14.79 23.69
C VAL A 48 -4.74 15.74 22.95
N THR A 49 -4.17 16.74 22.27
CA THR A 49 -4.91 17.71 21.45
C THR A 49 -4.65 17.57 19.96
N GLU A 50 -3.59 16.84 19.58
CA GLU A 50 -3.29 16.46 18.19
C GLU A 50 -2.61 15.09 18.17
N LEU A 51 -2.99 14.24 17.22
CA LEU A 51 -2.38 12.94 16.95
C LEU A 51 -2.26 12.73 15.44
N ASP A 52 -1.03 12.48 14.96
CA ASP A 52 -0.70 12.23 13.55
C ASP A 52 -1.32 13.26 12.59
N GLY A 53 -1.13 14.54 12.94
CA GLY A 53 -1.62 15.71 12.19
C GLY A 53 -3.12 15.97 12.30
N LYS A 54 -3.88 15.16 13.05
CA LYS A 54 -5.32 15.37 13.29
C LYS A 54 -5.55 16.03 14.65
N THR A 55 -6.24 17.17 14.65
CA THR A 55 -6.63 17.89 15.87
C THR A 55 -8.02 17.47 16.35
N GLY A 56 -8.16 17.31 17.67
CA GLY A 56 -9.41 16.97 18.36
C GLY A 56 -9.96 18.11 19.22
#